data_AF-A0A4S8NSU2-F1
#
_entry.id   AF-A0A4S8NSU2-F1
#
_cell.length_a   1.000
_cell.length_b   1.000
_cell.length_c   1.000
_cell.angle_alpha   90.00
_cell.angle_beta   90.00
_cell.angle_gamma   90.00
#
_symmetry.space_group_name_H-M   'P 1'
#
loop_
_entity.id
_entity.type
_entity.pdbx_description
1 polymer ?
#
loop_
_entity_poly.entity_id
_entity_poly.type
_entity_poly.pdbx_seq_one_letter_code
_entity_poly.pdbx_strand_id
1 'polypeptide(L)' 'MSALATEQVTGGPRTSTAGSRLSPELEAVIIEIARSERALDDVLARSERLHQANIHHLPASCLVCFSSR' A
#
# COMPACT_ATOMS: atom_id res chain seq x y z
N MET A 1 14.98 2.63 32.09
CA MET A 1 15.89 2.31 30.97
C MET A 1 15.52 0.91 30.48
N SER A 2 14.51 0.79 29.62
CA SER A 2 14.02 -0.51 29.11
C SER A 2 14.79 -0.89 27.86
N ALA A 3 15.49 -2.02 27.93
CA ALA A 3 16.15 -2.65 26.79
C ALA A 3 15.07 -3.21 25.84
N LEU A 4 15.01 -2.69 24.62
CA LEU A 4 14.24 -3.26 23.53
C LEU A 4 14.93 -4.55 23.10
N ALA A 5 14.26 -5.69 23.28
CA ALA A 5 14.67 -6.96 22.72
C ALA A 5 14.44 -6.90 21.20
N THR A 6 15.52 -6.77 20.44
CA THR A 6 15.51 -6.91 18.98
C THR A 6 15.37 -8.40 18.66
N GLU A 7 14.17 -8.83 18.27
CA GLU A 7 13.98 -10.16 17.68
C GLU A 7 14.70 -10.20 16.32
N GLN A 8 15.92 -10.75 16.32
CA GLN A 8 16.63 -11.10 15.09
C GLN A 8 15.85 -12.22 14.40
N VAL A 9 15.14 -11.88 13.33
CA VAL A 9 14.55 -12.85 12.41
C VAL A 9 15.69 -13.52 11.65
N THR A 10 16.21 -14.61 12.20
CA THR A 10 17.11 -15.53 11.50
C THR A 10 16.36 -16.16 10.34
N GLY A 11 16.74 -15.80 9.12
CA GLY A 11 16.24 -16.39 7.88
C GLY A 11 16.68 -17.85 7.75
N GLY A 12 15.93 -18.75 8.38
CA GLY A 12 15.93 -20.17 8.00
C GLY A 12 15.11 -20.38 6.73
N PRO A 13 15.36 -21.44 5.94
CA PRO A 13 14.53 -21.79 4.81
C PRO A 13 13.09 -21.97 5.32
N ARG A 14 12.20 -21.06 4.94
CA ARG A 14 10.78 -21.18 5.23
C ARG A 14 10.31 -22.46 4.54
N THR A 15 10.18 -23.55 5.29
CA THR A 15 9.40 -24.70 4.88
C THR A 15 7.99 -24.18 4.69
N SER A 16 7.65 -23.86 3.45
CA SER A 16 6.27 -23.58 3.05
C SER A 16 5.52 -24.88 3.24
N THR A 17 4.95 -25.07 4.44
CA THR A 17 3.81 -25.95 4.63
C THR A 17 2.82 -25.52 3.57
N ALA A 18 2.59 -26.36 2.55
CA ALA A 18 1.67 -26.09 1.47
C ALA A 18 0.38 -25.54 2.09
N GLY A 19 0.21 -24.21 1.97
CA GLY A 19 -0.77 -23.48 2.74
C GLY A 19 -2.14 -24.06 2.45
N SER A 20 -2.98 -24.16 3.48
CA SER A 20 -4.41 -24.38 3.30
C SER A 20 -4.87 -23.46 2.16
N ARG A 21 -5.32 -24.06 1.05
CA ARG A 21 -5.81 -23.27 -0.09
C ARG A 21 -6.91 -22.37 0.45
N LEU A 22 -6.79 -21.07 0.18
CA LEU A 22 -7.83 -20.10 0.53
C LEU A 22 -9.15 -20.58 -0.09
N SER A 23 -10.26 -20.26 0.56
CA SER A 23 -11.54 -20.50 -0.09
C SER A 23 -11.60 -19.66 -1.38
N PRO A 24 -12.25 -20.15 -2.45
CA PRO A 24 -12.34 -19.42 -3.71
C PRO A 24 -12.93 -18.01 -3.53
N GLU A 25 -13.85 -17.83 -2.59
CA GLU A 25 -14.47 -16.54 -2.27
C GLU A 25 -13.44 -15.58 -1.66
N LEU A 26 -12.63 -16.05 -0.73
CA LEU A 26 -11.58 -15.24 -0.11
C LEU A 26 -10.49 -14.86 -1.12
N GLU A 27 -10.11 -15.79 -2.01
CA GLU A 27 -9.17 -15.51 -3.10
C GLU A 27 -9.70 -14.43 -4.04
N ALA A 28 -10.98 -14.50 -4.42
CA ALA A 28 -11.61 -13.48 -5.27
C ALA A 28 -11.61 -12.09 -4.61
N VAL A 29 -11.94 -12.01 -3.31
CA VAL A 29 -11.91 -10.76 -2.55
C VAL A 29 -10.49 -10.18 -2.48
N ILE A 30 -9.48 -11.01 -2.24
CA ILE A 30 -8.07 -10.56 -2.20
C ILE A 30 -7.65 -9.99 -3.56
N ILE A 31 -8.03 -10.65 -4.66
CA ILE A 31 -7.74 -10.16 -6.01
C ILE A 31 -8.42 -8.80 -6.26
N GLU A 32 -9.66 -8.63 -5.80
CA GLU A 32 -10.40 -7.37 -5.93
C GLU A 32 -9.75 -6.24 -5.11
N ILE A 33 -9.34 -6.52 -3.87
CA ILE A 33 -8.61 -5.57 -3.02
C ILE A 33 -7.31 -5.16 -3.72
N ALA A 34 -6.50 -6.13 -4.16
CA ALA A 34 -5.22 -5.84 -4.82
C ALA A 34 -5.40 -5.04 -6.12
N ARG A 35 -6.51 -5.24 -6.85
CA ARG A 35 -6.86 -4.42 -8.01
C ARG A 35 -7.21 -2.99 -7.61
N SER A 36 -7.98 -2.83 -6.54
CA SER A 36 -8.41 -1.52 -6.04
C SER A 36 -7.22 -0.72 -5.50
N GLU A 37 -6.30 -1.38 -4.80
CA GLU A 37 -5.06 -0.76 -4.30
C GLU A 37 -4.19 -0.24 -5.45
N ARG A 38 -3.97 -1.05 -6.50
CA ARG A 38 -3.23 -0.57 -7.69
C ARG A 38 -3.88 0.63 -8.35
N ALA A 39 -5.21 0.65 -8.44
CA ALA A 39 -5.93 1.79 -9.00
C ALA A 39 -5.78 3.05 -8.13
N LEU A 40 -5.74 2.91 -6.81
CA LEU A 40 -5.47 4.00 -5.88
C LEU A 40 -4.04 4.53 -6.03
N ASP A 41 -3.06 3.64 -6.12
CA ASP A 41 -1.65 4.02 -6.36
C ASP A 41 -1.49 4.84 -7.64
N ASP A 42 -2.18 4.46 -8.72
CA ASP A 42 -2.17 5.19 -9.98
C ASP A 42 -2.75 6.61 -9.85
N VAL A 43 -3.84 6.75 -9.09
CA VAL A 43 -4.45 8.07 -8.81
C VAL A 43 -3.48 8.94 -8.02
N LEU A 44 -2.88 8.39 -6.96
CA LEU A 44 -1.92 9.13 -6.13
C LEU A 44 -0.68 9.55 -6.95
N ALA A 45 -0.13 8.64 -7.75
CA ALA A 45 1.01 8.94 -8.61
C ALA A 45 0.67 10.02 -9.67
N ARG A 46 -0.55 10.00 -10.21
CA ARG A 46 -1.01 11.03 -11.15
C ARG A 46 -1.18 12.38 -10.44
N SER A 47 -1.76 12.39 -9.24
CA SER A 47 -1.91 13.60 -8.43
C SER A 47 -0.56 14.22 -8.08
N GLU A 48 0.44 13.40 -7.73
CA GLU A 48 1.81 13.87 -7.49
C GLU A 48 2.41 14.54 -8.73
N ARG A 49 2.31 13.91 -9.91
CA ARG A 49 2.80 14.51 -11.16
C ARG A 49 2.11 15.84 -11.48
N LEU A 50 0.80 15.92 -11.26
CA LEU A 50 0.04 17.17 -11.49
C LEU A 50 0.43 18.26 -10.49
N HIS A 51 0.71 17.89 -9.23
CA HIS A 51 1.20 18.81 -8.21
C HIS A 51 2.57 19.36 -8.61
N GLN A 52 3.51 18.49 -8.99
CA GLN A 52 4.87 18.86 -9.41
C GLN A 52 4.91 19.70 -10.68
N ALA A 53 3.97 19.48 -11.61
CA ALA A 53 3.86 20.27 -12.84
C ALA A 53 3.42 21.74 -12.59
N ASN A 54 3.08 22.09 -11.35
CA ASN A 54 2.69 23.44 -10.90
C ASN A 54 1.60 24.09 -11.78
N ILE A 55 0.77 23.26 -12.43
CA ILE A 55 -0.43 23.70 -13.14
C ILE A 55 -1.35 24.23 -12.04
N HIS A 56 -1.77 25.50 -12.16
CA HIS A 56 -2.63 26.19 -11.21
C HIS A 56 -3.74 25.27 -10.65
N HIS A 57 -3.50 24.74 -9.46
CA HIS A 57 -4.46 23.88 -8.77
C HIS A 57 -4.82 24.51 -7.43
N LEU A 58 -6.10 24.41 -7.07
CA LEU A 58 -6.57 24.88 -5.79
C LEU A 58 -6.06 23.90 -4.70
N PRO A 59 -5.46 24.38 -3.59
CA PRO A 59 -4.98 23.49 -2.53
C PRO A 59 -6.06 22.61 -1.90
N ALA A 60 -7.33 23.04 -1.94
CA ALA A 60 -8.46 22.26 -1.47
C ALA A 60 -8.86 21.10 -2.40
N SER A 61 -8.47 21.15 -3.68
CA SER A 61 -8.79 20.13 -4.68
C SER A 61 -7.59 19.25 -5.07
N CYS A 62 -6.40 19.55 -4.56
CA CYS A 62 -5.20 18.76 -4.79
C CYS A 62 -5.02 17.74 -3.68
N LEU A 63 -5.07 16.46 -4.03
CA LEU A 63 -4.94 15.36 -3.06
C LEU A 63 -3.63 15.45 -2.26
N VAL A 64 -2.53 15.91 -2.87
CA VAL A 64 -1.23 16.10 -2.20
C VAL A 64 -1.27 17.27 -1.20
N CYS A 65 -1.88 18.39 -1.57
CA CYS A 65 -2.02 19.54 -0.66
C CYS A 65 -3.02 19.27 0.46
N PHE A 66 -3.99 18.39 0.23
CA PHE A 66 -4.94 17.97 1.24
C PHE A 66 -4.30 17.01 2.27
N SER A 67 -3.51 16.04 1.80
CA SER A 67 -2.85 15.06 2.68
C SER A 67 -1.68 15.61 3.51
N SER A 68 -1.19 16.80 3.19
CA SER A 68 -0.10 17.49 3.91
C SER A 68 -0.58 18.49 4.97
N ARG A 69 -1.90 18.64 5.14
CA ARG A 69 -2.51 19.40 6.24
C ARG A 69 -2.68 18.53 7.48
#